data_AF-A0A9D4JKT5-F1
#
_entry.id   AF-A0A9D4JKT5-F1
#
_cell.length_a   1.000
_cell.length_b   1.000
_cell.length_c   1.000
_cell.angle_alpha   90.00
_cell.angle_beta   90.00
_cell.angle_gamma   90.00
#
_symmetry.space_group_name_H-M   'P 1'
#
loop_
_entity.id
_entity.type
_entity.pdbx_description
1 polymer ?
#
loop_
_entity_poly.entity_id
_entity_poly.type
_entity_poly.pdbx_seq_one_letter_code
_entity_poly.pdbx_strand_id
1 'polypeptide(L)'
;MEAADIGVGEVSSRMHDLARQRQQLSDDVNYLKAQLMRNNLIFSGIPEDNSTGSEIPAVTERKLRDFLHEKMKIDRETVDALSLERV
;
A
#
# COMPACT_ATOMS: atom_id res chain seq x y z
N MET A 1 -16.52 38.01 -26.34
CA MET A 1 -16.94 37.32 -25.09
C MET A 1 -16.80 35.80 -25.20
N GLU A 2 -16.91 35.23 -26.41
CA GLU A 2 -16.84 33.79 -26.70
C GLU A 2 -15.45 33.13 -26.51
N ALA A 3 -14.35 33.83 -26.82
CA ALA A 3 -13.00 33.28 -26.67
C ALA A 3 -12.57 33.04 -25.21
N ALA A 4 -13.10 33.83 -24.27
CA ALA A 4 -12.84 33.63 -22.84
C ALA A 4 -13.57 32.38 -22.31
N ASP A 5 -14.77 32.11 -22.83
CA ASP A 5 -15.59 30.96 -22.43
C ASP A 5 -15.02 29.64 -22.97
N ILE A 6 -14.48 29.65 -24.21
CA ILE A 6 -13.73 28.53 -24.80
C ILE A 6 -12.45 28.24 -23.98
N GLY A 7 -11.72 29.28 -23.57
CA GLY A 7 -10.53 29.14 -22.74
C GLY A 7 -10.82 28.54 -21.35
N VAL A 8 -11.95 28.89 -20.74
CA VAL A 8 -12.39 28.30 -19.46
C VAL A 8 -12.76 26.83 -19.64
N GLY A 9 -13.43 26.47 -20.73
CA GLY A 9 -13.76 25.08 -21.06
C GLY A 9 -12.52 24.19 -21.22
N GLU A 10 -11.51 24.67 -21.94
CA GLU A 10 -10.25 23.95 -22.15
C GLU A 10 -9.44 23.77 -20.86
N VAL A 11 -9.38 24.82 -20.02
CA VAL A 11 -8.71 24.75 -18.71
C VAL A 11 -9.43 23.75 -17.79
N SER A 12 -10.77 23.76 -17.77
CA SER A 12 -11.57 22.82 -16.98
C SER A 12 -11.32 21.38 -17.40
N SER A 13 -11.31 21.09 -18.70
CA SER A 13 -10.99 19.76 -19.23
C SER A 13 -9.60 19.27 -18.79
N ARG A 14 -8.59 20.13 -18.91
CA ARG A 14 -7.22 19.80 -18.48
C ARG A 14 -7.11 19.56 -16.98
N MET A 15 -7.85 20.31 -16.17
CA MET A 15 -7.91 20.07 -14.72
C MET A 15 -8.52 18.72 -14.39
N HIS A 16 -9.58 18.32 -15.09
CA HIS A 16 -10.17 16.99 -14.91
C HIS A 16 -9.23 15.86 -15.31
N ASP A 17 -8.53 16.01 -16.44
CA ASP A 17 -7.54 15.02 -16.88
C ASP A 17 -6.37 14.91 -15.90
N LEU A 18 -5.86 16.04 -15.39
CA LEU A 18 -4.83 16.05 -14.35
C LEU A 18 -5.31 15.39 -13.05
N ALA A 19 -6.56 15.63 -12.63
CA ALA A 19 -7.11 14.99 -11.44
C ALA A 19 -7.19 13.46 -11.60
N ARG A 20 -7.61 12.99 -12.78
CA ARG A 20 -7.65 11.56 -13.11
C ARG A 20 -6.25 10.95 -13.12
N GLN A 21 -5.29 11.59 -13.78
CA GLN A 21 -3.90 11.11 -13.83
C GLN A 21 -3.27 11.08 -12.44
N ARG A 22 -3.54 12.08 -11.60
CA ARG A 22 -3.09 12.10 -10.20
C ARG A 22 -3.66 10.94 -9.41
N GLN A 23 -4.95 10.63 -9.59
CA GLN A 23 -5.59 9.51 -8.91
C GLN A 23 -4.95 8.19 -9.37
N GLN A 24 -4.80 7.98 -10.67
CA GLN A 24 -4.16 6.79 -11.21
C GLN A 24 -2.73 6.61 -10.66
N LEU A 25 -1.94 7.69 -10.66
CA LEU A 25 -0.59 7.65 -10.10
C LEU A 25 -0.58 7.30 -8.61
N SER A 26 -1.55 7.82 -7.84
CA SER A 26 -1.70 7.48 -6.43
C SER A 26 -2.00 5.99 -6.25
N ASP A 27 -2.88 5.43 -7.08
CA ASP A 27 -3.25 4.01 -7.04
C ASP A 27 -2.06 3.12 -7.44
N ASP A 28 -1.33 3.49 -8.49
CA ASP A 28 -0.13 2.78 -8.94
C ASP A 28 0.97 2.78 -7.88
N VAL A 29 1.20 3.91 -7.21
CA VAL A 29 2.16 4.02 -6.11
C VAL A 29 1.76 3.12 -4.93
N ASN A 30 0.48 3.09 -4.57
CA ASN A 30 -0.01 2.23 -3.50
C ASN A 30 0.15 0.75 -3.85
N TYR A 31 -0.18 0.38 -5.08
CA TYR A 31 0.02 -0.97 -5.59
C TYR A 31 1.50 -1.40 -5.53
N LEU A 32 2.40 -0.55 -6.02
CA LEU A 32 3.84 -0.83 -6.00
C LEU A 32 4.39 -0.93 -4.57
N LYS A 33 3.92 -0.09 -3.65
CA LYS A 33 4.29 -0.20 -2.23
C LYS A 33 3.85 -1.53 -1.64
N ALA A 34 2.61 -1.96 -1.87
CA ALA A 34 2.12 -3.25 -1.40
C ALA A 34 2.96 -4.41 -1.96
N GLN A 35 3.28 -4.37 -3.25
CA GLN A 35 4.11 -5.37 -3.90
C GLN A 35 5.53 -5.40 -3.32
N LEU A 36 6.14 -4.23 -3.07
CA LEU A 36 7.47 -4.14 -2.45
C LEU A 36 7.47 -4.71 -1.02
N MET A 37 6.46 -4.38 -0.20
CA MET A 37 6.36 -4.93 1.15
C MET A 37 6.19 -6.45 1.14
N ARG A 38 5.34 -6.98 0.25
CA ARG A 38 5.22 -8.43 0.02
C ARG A 38 6.55 -9.07 -0.35
N ASN A 39 7.28 -8.48 -1.28
CA ASN A 39 8.59 -8.99 -1.71
C ASN A 39 9.62 -8.97 -0.57
N ASN A 40 9.61 -7.94 0.27
CA ASN A 40 10.51 -7.83 1.42
C ASN A 40 10.25 -8.96 2.44
N LEU A 41 8.98 -9.31 2.68
CA LEU A 41 8.62 -10.43 3.56
C LEU A 41 9.15 -11.75 3.00
N ILE A 42 8.91 -12.01 1.72
CA ILE A 42 9.39 -13.23 1.03
C ILE A 42 10.92 -13.33 1.09
N PHE A 43 11.62 -12.22 0.79
CA PHE A 43 13.08 -12.17 0.84
C PHE A 43 13.62 -12.44 2.26
N SER A 44 12.91 -11.97 3.28
CA SER A 44 13.25 -12.21 4.69
C SER A 44 12.94 -13.63 5.17
N GLY A 45 12.38 -14.48 4.30
CA GLY A 45 12.03 -15.86 4.61
C GLY A 45 10.65 -16.04 5.23
N ILE A 46 9.78 -15.03 5.18
CA ILE A 46 8.38 -15.14 5.58
C ILE A 46 7.58 -15.54 4.33
N PRO A 47 7.12 -16.80 4.23
CA PRO A 47 6.44 -17.28 3.03
C PRO A 47 5.08 -16.60 2.88
N GLU A 48 4.70 -16.42 1.63
CA GLU A 48 3.38 -15.91 1.30
C GLU A 48 2.27 -16.81 1.86
N ASP A 49 1.19 -16.19 2.30
CA ASP A 49 0.03 -16.93 2.76
C ASP A 49 -0.90 -17.26 1.59
N ASN A 50 -1.30 -18.52 1.48
CA ASN A 50 -2.21 -19.00 0.45
C ASN A 50 -3.69 -18.83 0.85
N SER A 51 -3.99 -18.23 2.00
CA SER A 51 -5.35 -17.86 2.38
C SER A 51 -5.96 -16.92 1.35
N THR A 52 -7.28 -16.99 1.22
CA THR A 52 -8.04 -16.17 0.29
C THR A 52 -8.96 -15.22 1.04
N GLY A 53 -9.19 -14.03 0.48
CA GLY A 53 -10.13 -13.06 1.04
C GLY A 53 -9.58 -12.27 2.23
N SER A 54 -10.48 -11.89 3.15
CA SER A 54 -10.22 -10.91 4.21
C SER A 54 -9.26 -11.38 5.32
N GLU A 55 -8.86 -12.64 5.32
CA GLU A 55 -7.98 -13.22 6.36
C GLU A 55 -6.49 -12.96 6.11
N ILE A 56 -6.11 -12.68 4.85
CA ILE A 56 -4.70 -12.50 4.42
C ILE A 56 -3.94 -11.49 5.29
N PRO A 57 -4.47 -10.29 5.61
CA PRO A 57 -3.73 -9.30 6.38
C PRO A 57 -3.44 -9.77 7.80
N ALA A 58 -4.43 -10.37 8.47
CA ALA A 58 -4.30 -10.80 9.86
C ALA A 58 -3.32 -11.98 9.99
N VAL A 59 -3.35 -12.92 9.03
CA VAL A 59 -2.44 -14.06 9.02
C VAL A 59 -1.00 -13.61 8.72
N THR A 60 -0.83 -12.70 7.75
CA THR A 60 0.48 -12.14 7.38
C THR A 60 1.08 -11.36 8.54
N GLU A 61 0.28 -10.54 9.23
CA GLU A 61 0.69 -9.80 10.41
C GLU A 61 1.15 -10.74 11.53
N ARG A 62 0.39 -11.81 11.81
CA ARG A 62 0.78 -12.81 12.81
C ARG A 62 2.13 -13.45 12.48
N LYS A 63 2.32 -13.89 11.22
CA LYS A 63 3.59 -14.47 10.76
C LYS A 63 4.76 -13.50 10.93
N LEU A 64 4.55 -12.21 10.62
CA LEU A 64 5.57 -11.19 10.80
C LEU A 64 5.92 -11.00 12.28
N ARG A 65 4.92 -10.90 13.16
CA ARG A 65 5.14 -10.77 14.61
C ARG A 65 5.88 -11.99 15.18
N ASP A 66 5.49 -13.19 14.77
CA ASP A 66 6.16 -14.42 15.20
C ASP A 66 7.59 -14.49 14.67
N PHE A 67 7.85 -14.08 13.42
CA PHE A 67 9.20 -13.96 12.88
C PHE A 67 10.08 -12.99 13.68
N LEU A 68 9.56 -11.80 14.01
CA LEU A 68 10.30 -10.80 14.80
C LEU A 68 10.66 -11.34 16.19
N HIS A 69 9.74 -12.06 16.83
CA HIS A 69 10.00 -12.66 18.13
C HIS A 69 10.96 -13.85 18.05
N GLU A 70 10.66 -14.83 17.20
CA GLU A 70 11.34 -16.12 17.18
C GLU A 70 12.69 -16.07 16.47
N LYS A 71 12.80 -15.34 15.36
CA LYS A 71 14.02 -15.27 14.53
C LYS A 71 14.88 -14.08 14.87
N MET A 72 14.27 -12.89 15.02
CA MET A 72 15.01 -11.67 15.35
C MET A 72 15.25 -11.49 16.84
N LYS A 73 14.65 -12.35 17.69
CA LYS A 73 14.82 -12.35 19.16
C LYS A 73 14.40 -11.03 19.81
N ILE A 74 13.44 -10.32 19.20
CA ILE A 74 12.82 -9.14 19.80
C ILE A 74 11.85 -9.62 20.88
N ASP A 75 11.82 -8.94 22.02
CA ASP A 75 10.90 -9.31 23.10
C ASP A 75 9.43 -9.17 22.67
N ARG A 76 8.57 -10.00 23.26
CA ARG A 76 7.18 -10.11 22.81
C ARG A 76 6.38 -8.84 23.09
N GLU A 77 6.68 -8.14 24.19
CA GLU A 77 6.00 -6.90 24.57
C GLU A 77 6.27 -5.79 23.54
N THR A 78 7.52 -5.65 23.10
CA THR A 78 7.95 -4.73 22.06
C THR A 78 7.32 -5.10 20.73
N VAL A 79 7.33 -6.38 20.34
CA VAL A 79 6.68 -6.83 19.10
C VAL A 79 5.20 -6.49 19.14
N ASP A 80 4.48 -6.82 20.22
CA ASP A 80 3.04 -6.58 20.34
C ASP A 80 2.68 -5.09 20.37
N ALA A 81 3.58 -4.24 20.88
CA ALA A 81 3.44 -2.77 20.85
C ALA A 81 3.66 -2.14 19.45
N LEU A 82 4.21 -2.88 18.47
CA LEU A 82 4.42 -2.35 17.12
C LEU A 82 3.09 -2.06 16.41
N SER A 83 2.97 -0.84 15.91
CA SER A 83 1.94 -0.45 14.95
C SER A 83 2.45 -0.71 13.53
N LEU A 84 1.84 -1.68 12.86
CA LEU A 84 2.21 -2.04 11.49
C LEU A 84 1.31 -1.28 10.51
N GLU A 85 1.92 -0.72 9.47
CA GLU A 85 1.20 -0.02 8.41
C GLU A 85 0.34 -1.01 7.61
N ARG A 86 -0.93 -0.68 7.41
CA ARG A 86 -1.83 -1.45 6.55
C ARG A 86 -1.73 -0.89 5.14
N VAL A 87 -1.30 -1.73 4.20
CA VAL A 87 -1.22 -1.41 2.78
C VAL A 87 -2.36 -2.07 2.02
#